data_AF-A0AAV0EYN8-F1
#
_entry.id   AF-A0AAV0EYN8-F1
#
_cell.length_a   1.000
_cell.length_b   1.000
_cell.length_c   1.000
_cell.angle_alpha   90.00
_cell.angle_beta   90.00
_cell.angle_gamma   90.00
#
_symmetry.space_group_name_H-M   'P 1'
#
loop_
_entity.id
_entity.type
_entity.pdbx_description
1 polymer ?
#
loop_
_entity_poly.entity_id
_entity_poly.type
_entity_poly.pdbx_seq_one_letter_code
_entity_poly.pdbx_strand_id
1 'polypeptide(L)'
;MAGVVQPANVSDMKCDIPELRGDNYKVWKERVLLHLGWMDIDYAIRKDEPPAITATSTPDAVHLYEKWERSNRLSVMFIKTKITAGIRGSVDQHTKVKDLLKAIDEQFATSDKALASTLIMQFATMKLTGIRGVREHIMRMRDITAQLKALEVTMSDAFLVHYILYTLPQQYAPFKISYNTHKEKWSINELLTMCVQEEERLMMEEGERVNLTVHEKKRKDHAKGKGSIPPQAVIKKESKCFFCKKKGHMKKECSKFKSWLEKKGYGKPKETSGK
;
A
#
# COMPACT_ATOMS: atom_id res chain seq x y z
N MET A 1 19.30 39.13 17.68
CA MET A 1 17.91 38.81 18.08
C MET A 1 17.66 37.35 17.71
N ALA A 2 17.65 36.46 18.70
CA ALA A 2 17.36 35.05 18.48
C ALA A 2 15.84 34.89 18.32
N GLY A 3 15.40 34.41 17.16
CA GLY A 3 13.99 34.16 16.88
C GLY A 3 13.46 33.04 17.77
N VAL A 4 12.49 33.38 18.61
CA VAL A 4 11.72 32.40 19.38
C VAL A 4 10.86 31.64 18.38
N VAL A 5 11.23 30.39 18.11
CA VAL A 5 10.36 29.44 17.42
C VAL A 5 9.22 29.11 18.39
N GLN A 6 8.02 29.59 18.07
CA GLN A 6 6.82 29.20 18.82
C GLN A 6 6.63 27.68 18.70
N PRO A 7 6.39 26.96 19.81
CA PRO A 7 6.01 25.56 19.73
C PRO A 7 4.65 25.46 19.03
N ALA A 8 4.57 24.58 18.03
CA ALA A 8 3.32 24.31 17.33
C ALA A 8 2.24 23.90 18.35
N ASN A 9 1.09 24.58 18.33
CA ASN A 9 -0.07 24.20 19.11
C ASN A 9 -0.54 22.81 18.66
N VAL A 10 -0.23 21.79 19.48
CA VAL A 10 -0.66 20.39 19.30
C VAL A 10 -2.18 20.23 19.50
N SER A 11 -2.89 21.30 19.88
CA SER A 11 -4.31 21.30 20.22
C SER A 11 -5.27 21.01 19.06
N ASP A 12 -4.81 21.07 17.81
CA ASP A 12 -5.69 20.93 16.63
C ASP A 12 -5.64 19.55 15.95
N MET A 13 -4.94 18.58 16.53
CA MET A 13 -4.96 17.21 16.02
C MET A 13 -6.25 16.51 16.45
N LYS A 14 -7.34 16.77 15.71
CA LYS A 14 -8.62 16.06 15.86
C LYS A 14 -8.40 14.59 15.48
N CYS A 15 -8.02 13.77 16.45
CA CYS A 15 -7.96 12.32 16.28
C CYS A 15 -9.39 11.83 16.15
N ASP A 16 -9.83 11.53 14.94
CA ASP A 16 -11.10 10.86 14.76
C ASP A 16 -10.97 9.44 15.32
N ILE A 17 -11.71 9.18 16.39
CA ILE A 17 -11.69 7.91 17.10
C ILE A 17 -13.02 7.24 16.75
N PRO A 18 -12.97 6.17 15.94
CA PRO A 18 -14.18 5.48 15.53
C PRO A 18 -14.87 4.87 16.76
N GLU A 19 -16.16 4.59 16.64
CA GLU A 19 -16.84 3.75 17.63
C GLU A 19 -16.42 2.29 17.47
N LEU A 20 -16.35 1.55 18.58
CA LEU A 20 -16.03 0.13 18.59
C LEU A 20 -17.16 -0.66 17.92
N ARG A 21 -16.77 -1.41 16.89
CA ARG A 21 -17.56 -2.39 16.16
C ARG A 21 -16.83 -3.73 16.19
N GLY A 22 -17.52 -4.80 15.80
CA GLY A 22 -16.95 -6.15 15.81
C GLY A 22 -15.68 -6.33 14.97
N ASP A 23 -15.54 -5.56 13.89
CA ASP A 23 -14.51 -5.72 12.87
C ASP A 23 -13.33 -4.73 12.98
N ASN A 24 -13.43 -3.72 13.85
CA ASN A 24 -12.44 -2.63 13.92
C ASN A 24 -11.67 -2.57 15.25
N TYR A 25 -11.81 -3.56 16.12
CA TYR A 25 -11.26 -3.54 17.49
C TYR A 25 -9.77 -3.17 17.58
N LYS A 26 -8.89 -3.73 16.72
CA LYS A 26 -7.45 -3.40 16.72
C LYS A 26 -7.19 -1.90 16.50
N VAL A 27 -7.80 -1.34 15.46
CA VAL A 27 -7.68 0.09 15.11
C VAL A 27 -8.31 0.97 16.19
N TRP A 28 -9.47 0.55 16.70
CA TRP A 28 -10.16 1.24 17.78
C TRP A 28 -9.30 1.33 19.04
N LYS A 29 -8.72 0.21 19.49
CA LYS A 29 -7.91 0.16 20.72
C LYS A 29 -6.68 1.05 20.62
N GLU A 30 -5.98 1.02 19.49
CA GLU A 30 -4.84 1.88 19.21
C GLU A 30 -5.22 3.37 19.31
N ARG A 31 -6.31 3.77 18.62
CA ARG A 31 -6.81 5.16 18.60
C ARG A 31 -7.22 5.65 19.98
N VAL A 32 -7.89 4.80 20.76
CA VAL A 32 -8.31 5.12 22.14
C VAL A 32 -7.10 5.30 23.04
N LEU A 33 -6.16 4.35 23.06
CA LEU A 33 -4.97 4.43 23.93
C LEU A 33 -4.10 5.65 23.59
N LEU A 34 -3.93 5.94 22.30
CA LEU A 34 -3.21 7.12 21.83
C LEU A 34 -3.86 8.41 22.35
N HIS A 35 -5.19 8.51 22.28
CA HIS A 35 -5.91 9.69 22.75
C HIS A 35 -5.83 9.86 24.27
N LEU A 36 -5.99 8.77 25.03
CA LEU A 36 -5.84 8.80 26.50
C LEU A 36 -4.44 9.26 26.91
N GLY A 37 -3.40 8.82 26.18
CA GLY A 37 -2.03 9.27 26.37
C GLY A 37 -1.84 10.75 26.03
N TRP A 38 -2.38 11.23 24.91
CA TRP A 38 -2.32 12.65 24.53
C TRP A 38 -3.04 13.58 25.50
N MET A 39 -4.12 13.10 26.12
CA MET A 39 -4.88 13.85 27.12
C MET A 39 -4.28 13.73 28.55
N ASP A 40 -3.17 12.99 28.72
CA ASP A 40 -2.53 12.69 30.01
C ASP A 40 -3.50 12.11 31.07
N ILE A 41 -4.41 11.24 30.61
CA ILE A 41 -5.39 10.55 31.48
C ILE A 41 -5.16 9.04 31.51
N ASP A 42 -4.02 8.55 31.03
CA ASP A 42 -3.66 7.13 30.92
C ASP A 42 -2.94 6.55 32.17
N TYR A 43 -2.76 7.36 33.21
CA TYR A 43 -1.99 6.98 34.41
C TYR A 43 -2.49 5.67 35.07
N ALA A 44 -3.81 5.51 35.22
CA ALA A 44 -4.44 4.31 35.78
C ALA A 44 -4.36 3.08 34.87
N ILE A 45 -4.05 3.26 33.58
CA ILE A 45 -3.75 2.15 32.66
C ILE A 45 -2.31 1.69 32.87
N ARG A 46 -1.37 2.62 33.09
CA ARG A 46 0.06 2.32 33.25
C ARG A 46 0.46 1.85 34.64
N LYS A 47 -0.26 2.26 35.68
CA LYS A 47 0.07 1.99 37.10
C LYS A 47 -1.06 1.23 37.79
N ASP A 48 -0.68 0.34 38.70
CA ASP A 48 -1.64 -0.37 39.54
C ASP A 48 -2.32 0.59 40.51
N GLU A 49 -3.49 0.19 40.98
CA GLU A 49 -4.27 0.94 41.96
C GLU A 49 -3.45 1.13 43.24
N PRO A 50 -3.23 2.39 43.67
CA PRO A 50 -2.60 2.65 44.96
C PRO A 50 -3.45 2.11 46.12
N PRO A 51 -2.86 1.87 47.29
CA PRO A 51 -3.63 1.52 48.48
C PRO A 51 -4.73 2.53 48.76
N ALA A 52 -5.87 2.04 49.27
CA ALA A 52 -6.98 2.90 49.65
C ALA A 52 -6.55 3.92 50.72
N ILE A 53 -7.05 5.15 50.60
CA ILE A 53 -6.77 6.21 51.57
C ILE A 53 -7.37 5.83 52.92
N THR A 54 -6.57 5.97 53.97
CA THR A 54 -6.95 5.81 55.38
C THR A 54 -6.79 7.14 56.14
N ALA A 55 -7.34 7.22 57.35
CA ALA A 55 -7.19 8.40 58.21
C ALA A 55 -5.72 8.73 58.58
N THR A 56 -4.79 7.79 58.38
CA THR A 56 -3.36 7.92 58.67
C THR A 56 -2.50 8.10 57.42
N SER A 57 -3.11 8.23 56.23
CA SER A 57 -2.38 8.36 54.98
C SER A 57 -1.61 9.68 54.90
N THR A 58 -0.41 9.62 54.32
CA THR A 58 0.40 10.81 54.07
C THR A 58 -0.22 11.66 52.95
N PRO A 59 0.05 12.98 52.92
CA PRO A 59 -0.41 13.85 51.82
C PRO A 59 -0.01 13.33 50.43
N ASP A 60 1.19 12.77 50.29
CA ASP A 60 1.68 12.20 49.04
C ASP A 60 0.88 10.96 48.61
N ALA A 61 0.48 10.11 49.55
CA ALA A 61 -0.35 8.93 49.28
C ALA A 61 -1.76 9.33 48.83
N VAL A 62 -2.34 10.36 49.44
CA VAL A 62 -3.63 10.93 49.04
C VAL A 62 -3.55 11.49 47.62
N HIS A 63 -2.56 12.32 47.33
CA HIS A 63 -2.38 12.91 46.00
C HIS A 63 -2.16 11.83 44.91
N LEU A 64 -1.41 10.77 45.22
CA LEU A 64 -1.19 9.65 44.31
C LEU A 64 -2.50 8.92 43.99
N TYR A 65 -3.31 8.63 45.02
CA TYR A 65 -4.61 8.00 44.85
C TYR A 65 -5.57 8.88 44.05
N GLU A 66 -5.68 10.18 44.37
CA GLU A 66 -6.53 11.12 43.63
C GLU A 66 -6.14 11.25 42.16
N LYS A 67 -4.83 11.29 41.88
CA LYS A 67 -4.31 11.29 40.51
C LYS A 67 -4.71 10.01 39.76
N TRP A 68 -4.55 8.85 40.41
CA TRP A 68 -4.95 7.57 39.84
C TRP A 68 -6.46 7.50 39.59
N GLU A 69 -7.27 7.87 40.58
CA GLU A 69 -8.72 7.80 40.50
C GLU A 69 -9.29 8.76 39.45
N ARG A 70 -8.72 9.97 39.34
CA ARG A 70 -9.07 10.90 38.26
C ARG A 70 -8.80 10.28 36.89
N SER A 71 -7.63 9.70 36.70
CA SER A 71 -7.25 9.03 35.44
C SER A 71 -8.15 7.82 35.14
N ASN A 72 -8.45 7.00 36.15
CA ASN A 72 -9.35 5.86 36.04
C ASN A 72 -10.75 6.30 35.57
N ARG A 73 -11.37 7.22 36.32
CA ARG A 73 -12.72 7.73 36.04
C ARG A 73 -12.84 8.35 34.65
N LEU A 74 -11.90 9.22 34.26
CA LEU A 74 -11.93 9.89 32.96
C LEU A 74 -11.71 8.90 31.81
N SER A 75 -10.80 7.94 31.97
CA SER A 75 -10.59 6.90 30.97
C SER A 75 -11.81 6.02 30.78
N VAL A 76 -12.45 5.57 31.86
CA VAL A 76 -13.68 4.76 31.80
C VAL A 76 -14.79 5.52 31.08
N MET A 77 -15.04 6.77 31.48
CA MET A 77 -16.04 7.62 30.82
C MET A 77 -15.75 7.76 29.33
N PHE A 78 -14.52 8.11 28.98
CA PHE A 78 -14.11 8.30 27.59
C PHE A 78 -14.30 7.03 26.75
N ILE A 79 -13.77 5.90 27.21
CA ILE A 79 -13.87 4.61 26.51
C ILE A 79 -15.34 4.25 26.28
N LYS A 80 -16.20 4.38 27.29
CA LYS A 80 -17.63 4.09 27.17
C LYS A 80 -18.34 4.96 26.13
N THR A 81 -17.91 6.21 25.91
CA THR A 81 -18.45 7.05 24.82
C THR A 81 -18.10 6.54 23.43
N LYS A 82 -17.06 5.70 23.30
CA LYS A 82 -16.55 5.15 22.05
C LYS A 82 -16.95 3.70 21.82
N ILE A 83 -17.94 3.19 22.53
CA ILE A 83 -18.46 1.83 22.39
C ILE A 83 -19.93 1.88 21.96
N THR A 84 -20.28 1.10 20.94
CA THR A 84 -21.67 0.99 20.46
C THR A 84 -22.57 0.32 21.49
N ALA A 85 -23.86 0.66 21.49
CA ALA A 85 -24.84 0.14 22.45
C ALA A 85 -24.89 -1.40 22.55
N GLY A 86 -24.70 -2.10 21.43
CA GLY A 86 -24.70 -3.58 21.39
C GLY A 86 -23.54 -4.24 22.15
N ILE A 87 -22.43 -3.52 22.35
CA ILE A 87 -21.26 -3.98 23.11
C ILE A 87 -21.28 -3.37 24.52
N ARG A 88 -21.80 -2.15 24.67
CA ARG A 88 -21.81 -1.44 25.95
C ARG A 88 -22.45 -2.27 27.07
N GLY A 89 -23.55 -2.98 26.77
CA GLY A 89 -24.26 -3.81 27.76
C GLY A 89 -23.42 -4.92 28.41
N SER A 90 -22.40 -5.46 27.72
CA SER A 90 -21.54 -6.52 28.27
C SER A 90 -20.37 -6.01 29.11
N VAL A 91 -20.08 -4.71 29.07
CA VAL A 91 -18.89 -4.12 29.71
C VAL A 91 -19.21 -2.97 30.67
N ASP A 92 -20.48 -2.57 30.79
CA ASP A 92 -20.88 -1.37 31.55
C ASP A 92 -20.65 -1.50 33.07
N GLN A 93 -20.62 -2.72 33.59
CA GLN A 93 -20.36 -3.01 35.00
C GLN A 93 -18.92 -2.68 35.46
N HIS A 94 -17.96 -2.53 34.54
CA HIS A 94 -16.57 -2.32 34.90
C HIS A 94 -16.30 -0.85 35.24
N THR A 95 -15.92 -0.61 36.51
CA THR A 95 -15.60 0.72 37.05
C THR A 95 -14.11 1.05 37.02
N LYS A 96 -13.25 0.04 36.83
CA LYS A 96 -11.81 0.21 36.66
C LYS A 96 -11.43 0.11 35.19
N VAL A 97 -10.62 1.05 34.71
CA VAL A 97 -10.21 1.14 33.31
C VAL A 97 -9.48 -0.12 32.84
N LYS A 98 -8.63 -0.72 33.69
CA LYS A 98 -7.92 -1.96 33.36
C LYS A 98 -8.88 -3.13 33.17
N ASP A 99 -9.86 -3.27 34.06
CA ASP A 99 -10.86 -4.34 33.98
C ASP A 99 -11.78 -4.15 32.78
N LEU A 100 -12.17 -2.90 32.48
CA LEU A 100 -12.94 -2.55 31.29
C LEU A 100 -12.19 -2.92 30.01
N LEU A 101 -10.92 -2.50 29.88
CA LEU A 101 -10.09 -2.84 28.73
C LEU A 101 -9.91 -4.36 28.61
N LYS A 102 -9.69 -5.06 29.72
CA LYS A 102 -9.56 -6.52 29.73
C LYS A 102 -10.83 -7.23 29.25
N ALA A 103 -12.00 -6.81 29.71
CA ALA A 103 -13.27 -7.38 29.28
C ALA A 103 -13.53 -7.16 27.79
N ILE A 104 -13.20 -5.96 27.28
CA ILE A 104 -13.26 -5.67 25.84
C ILE A 104 -12.25 -6.56 25.09
N ASP A 105 -11.02 -6.67 25.58
CA ASP A 105 -9.98 -7.51 24.98
C ASP A 105 -10.44 -8.96 24.86
N GLU A 106 -11.05 -9.53 25.90
CA GLU A 106 -11.58 -10.89 25.90
C GLU A 106 -12.73 -11.07 24.91
N GLN A 107 -13.62 -10.08 24.78
CA GLN A 107 -14.74 -10.12 23.84
C GLN A 107 -14.32 -10.04 22.36
N PHE A 108 -13.21 -9.34 22.08
CA PHE A 108 -12.67 -9.14 20.73
C PHE A 108 -11.35 -9.88 20.48
N ALA A 109 -10.96 -10.78 21.38
CA ALA A 109 -9.85 -11.69 21.18
C ALA A 109 -10.22 -12.64 20.03
N THR A 110 -9.92 -12.24 18.80
CA THR A 110 -9.86 -13.18 17.68
C THR A 110 -8.85 -14.24 18.05
N SER A 111 -9.30 -15.50 18.11
CA SER A 111 -8.39 -16.63 18.26
C SER A 111 -7.29 -16.52 17.20
N ASP A 112 -6.03 -16.66 17.61
CA ASP A 112 -4.88 -16.65 16.70
C ASP A 112 -5.09 -17.60 15.51
N LYS A 113 -5.79 -18.73 15.74
CA LYS A 113 -6.17 -19.69 14.69
C LYS A 113 -7.19 -19.12 13.69
N ALA A 114 -8.20 -18.41 14.17
CA ALA A 114 -9.21 -17.78 13.31
C ALA A 114 -8.62 -16.60 12.52
N LEU A 115 -7.75 -15.81 13.16
CA LEU A 115 -6.99 -14.75 12.50
C LEU A 115 -6.06 -15.32 11.42
N ALA A 116 -5.29 -16.37 11.74
CA ALA A 116 -4.44 -17.06 10.78
C ALA A 116 -5.24 -17.59 9.58
N SER A 117 -6.38 -18.23 9.83
CA SER A 117 -7.26 -18.74 8.76
C SER A 117 -7.78 -17.62 7.85
N THR A 118 -8.15 -16.48 8.44
CA THR A 118 -8.61 -15.30 7.69
C THR A 118 -7.49 -14.71 6.83
N LEU A 119 -6.29 -14.55 7.41
CA LEU A 119 -5.11 -14.05 6.69
C LEU A 119 -4.69 -14.99 5.56
N ILE A 120 -4.72 -16.32 5.79
CA ILE A 120 -4.47 -17.32 4.75
C ILE A 120 -5.49 -17.19 3.61
N MET A 121 -6.77 -17.04 3.93
CA MET A 121 -7.82 -16.87 2.92
C MET A 121 -7.63 -15.58 2.12
N GLN A 122 -7.31 -14.47 2.77
CA GLN A 122 -6.99 -13.20 2.10
C GLN A 122 -5.76 -13.36 1.20
N PHE A 123 -4.68 -13.96 1.71
CA PHE A 123 -3.46 -14.22 0.94
C PHE A 123 -3.76 -15.07 -0.31
N ALA A 124 -4.49 -16.17 -0.13
CA ALA A 124 -4.79 -17.16 -1.16
C ALA A 124 -5.71 -16.64 -2.28
N THR A 125 -6.54 -15.64 -1.98
CA THR A 125 -7.52 -15.08 -2.93
C THR A 125 -7.04 -13.79 -3.58
N MET A 126 -5.99 -13.16 -3.06
CA MET A 126 -5.54 -11.86 -3.55
C MET A 126 -4.96 -11.96 -4.97
N LYS A 127 -5.46 -11.15 -5.89
CA LYS A 127 -4.94 -11.00 -7.25
C LYS A 127 -4.85 -9.53 -7.60
N LEU A 128 -3.84 -9.17 -8.38
CA LEU A 128 -3.76 -7.84 -8.97
C LEU A 128 -4.70 -7.83 -10.18
N THR A 129 -5.71 -6.97 -10.17
CA THR A 129 -6.81 -6.97 -11.16
C THR A 129 -6.54 -6.13 -12.39
N GLY A 130 -5.50 -5.29 -12.40
CA GLY A 130 -5.14 -4.42 -13.51
C GLY A 130 -3.65 -4.12 -13.54
N ILE A 131 -3.23 -3.22 -14.43
CA ILE A 131 -1.81 -2.86 -14.55
C ILE A 131 -1.38 -2.01 -13.33
N ARG A 132 -2.26 -1.14 -12.83
CA ARG A 132 -1.95 -0.19 -11.75
C ARG A 132 -1.86 -0.86 -10.38
N GLY A 133 -0.93 -0.40 -9.54
CA GLY A 133 -0.91 -0.67 -8.10
C GLY A 133 -0.08 -1.90 -7.70
N VAL A 134 0.92 -2.27 -8.50
CA VAL A 134 1.75 -3.46 -8.21
C VAL A 134 2.55 -3.30 -6.92
N ARG A 135 2.99 -2.07 -6.60
CA ARG A 135 3.71 -1.77 -5.36
C ARG A 135 2.84 -2.04 -4.14
N GLU A 136 1.63 -1.49 -4.11
CA GLU A 136 0.69 -1.64 -3.02
C GLU A 136 0.26 -3.11 -2.87
N HIS A 137 0.10 -3.81 -3.98
CA HIS A 137 -0.21 -5.25 -4.00
C HIS A 137 0.89 -6.09 -3.34
N ILE A 138 2.15 -5.89 -3.74
CA ILE A 138 3.30 -6.61 -3.18
C ILE A 138 3.50 -6.25 -1.70
N MET A 139 3.36 -4.97 -1.34
CA MET A 139 3.47 -4.54 0.06
C MET A 139 2.38 -5.18 0.94
N ARG A 140 1.14 -5.29 0.45
CA ARG A 140 0.07 -6.01 1.15
C ARG A 140 0.38 -7.50 1.33
N MET A 141 0.95 -8.17 0.32
CA MET A 141 1.36 -9.58 0.47
C MET A 141 2.42 -9.74 1.56
N ARG A 142 3.44 -8.88 1.55
CA ARG A 142 4.51 -8.90 2.56
C ARG A 142 3.96 -8.67 3.97
N ASP A 143 3.02 -7.74 4.11
CA ASP A 143 2.38 -7.46 5.39
C ASP A 143 1.60 -8.67 5.91
N ILE A 144 0.77 -9.29 5.08
CA ILE A 144 0.04 -10.52 5.44
C ILE A 144 1.02 -11.64 5.83
N THR A 145 2.09 -11.82 5.06
CA THR A 145 3.15 -12.80 5.38
C THR A 145 3.80 -12.53 6.73
N ALA A 146 4.09 -11.27 7.05
CA ALA A 146 4.68 -10.90 8.34
C ALA A 146 3.70 -11.15 9.50
N GLN A 147 2.41 -10.84 9.32
CA GLN A 147 1.36 -11.14 10.30
C GLN A 147 1.21 -12.65 10.51
N LEU A 148 1.22 -13.45 9.44
CA LEU A 148 1.18 -14.92 9.54
C LEU A 148 2.40 -15.49 10.26
N LYS A 149 3.60 -14.94 10.01
CA LYS A 149 4.83 -15.34 10.71
C LYS A 149 4.74 -15.08 12.21
N ALA A 150 4.11 -13.97 12.63
CA ALA A 150 3.89 -13.67 14.04
C ALA A 150 2.92 -14.68 14.72
N LEU A 151 2.08 -15.34 13.93
CA LEU A 151 1.17 -16.43 14.35
C LEU A 151 1.77 -17.82 14.12
N GLU A 152 3.10 -17.92 14.01
CA GLU A 152 3.87 -19.16 13.78
C GLU A 152 3.59 -19.86 12.43
N VAL A 153 2.82 -19.23 11.52
CA VAL A 153 2.62 -19.71 10.15
C VAL A 153 3.73 -19.14 9.27
N THR A 154 4.77 -19.94 9.06
CA THR A 154 5.94 -19.51 8.28
C THR A 154 5.79 -19.84 6.80
N MET A 155 6.27 -18.94 5.94
CA MET A 155 6.43 -19.16 4.51
C MET A 155 7.80 -18.66 4.07
N SER A 156 8.41 -19.35 3.11
CA SER A 156 9.70 -18.95 2.58
C SER A 156 9.57 -17.75 1.64
N ASP A 157 10.61 -16.93 1.58
CA ASP A 157 10.69 -15.82 0.62
C ASP A 157 10.56 -16.31 -0.82
N ALA A 158 11.10 -17.50 -1.12
CA ALA A 158 10.97 -18.13 -2.42
C ALA A 158 9.50 -18.44 -2.77
N PHE A 159 8.73 -18.99 -1.82
CA PHE A 159 7.29 -19.20 -2.02
C PHE A 159 6.57 -17.89 -2.29
N LEU A 160 6.85 -16.85 -1.48
CA LEU A 160 6.21 -15.54 -1.63
C LEU A 160 6.51 -14.91 -2.99
N VAL A 161 7.76 -14.98 -3.48
CA VAL A 161 8.14 -14.48 -4.82
C VAL A 161 7.35 -15.19 -5.92
N HIS A 162 7.29 -16.52 -5.90
CA HIS A 162 6.53 -17.28 -6.89
C HIS A 162 5.02 -17.02 -6.79
N TYR A 163 4.51 -16.83 -5.57
CA TYR A 163 3.11 -16.52 -5.35
C TYR A 163 2.75 -15.13 -5.89
N ILE A 164 3.56 -14.10 -5.59
CA ILE A 164 3.39 -12.75 -6.15
C ILE A 164 3.30 -12.84 -7.68
N LEU A 165 4.25 -13.51 -8.34
CA LEU A 165 4.26 -13.70 -9.79
C LEU A 165 2.98 -14.39 -10.29
N TYR A 166 2.49 -15.41 -9.58
CA TYR A 166 1.23 -16.08 -9.90
C TYR A 166 0.05 -15.09 -9.91
N THR A 167 -0.01 -14.19 -8.93
CA THR A 167 -1.13 -13.25 -8.74
C THR A 167 -1.15 -12.02 -9.66
N LEU A 168 -0.06 -11.76 -10.39
CA LEU A 168 -0.03 -10.70 -11.40
C LEU A 168 -0.98 -11.03 -12.58
N PRO A 169 -1.64 -10.04 -13.20
CA PRO A 169 -2.59 -10.30 -14.27
C PRO A 169 -1.88 -10.64 -15.58
N GLN A 170 -2.65 -11.02 -16.61
CA GLN A 170 -2.13 -11.53 -17.88
C GLN A 170 -1.23 -10.54 -18.63
N GLN A 171 -1.42 -9.23 -18.43
CA GLN A 171 -0.58 -8.18 -19.02
C GLN A 171 0.90 -8.34 -18.63
N TYR A 172 1.19 -8.92 -17.45
CA TYR A 172 2.53 -9.23 -16.99
C TYR A 172 3.08 -10.57 -17.50
N ALA A 173 2.39 -11.26 -18.42
CA ALA A 173 2.87 -12.56 -18.93
C ALA A 173 4.31 -12.49 -19.51
N PRO A 174 4.71 -11.48 -20.31
CA PRO A 174 6.09 -11.36 -20.77
C PRO A 174 7.10 -11.24 -19.62
N PHE A 175 6.74 -10.51 -18.57
CA PHE A 175 7.55 -10.38 -17.36
C PHE A 175 7.72 -11.70 -16.62
N LYS A 176 6.65 -12.49 -16.46
CA LYS A 176 6.72 -13.84 -15.85
C LYS A 176 7.63 -14.77 -16.65
N ILE A 177 7.55 -14.72 -17.97
CA ILE A 177 8.44 -15.49 -18.85
C ILE A 177 9.89 -15.06 -18.65
N SER A 178 10.14 -13.74 -18.62
CA SER A 178 11.48 -13.19 -18.34
C SER A 178 12.03 -13.72 -17.02
N TYR A 179 11.27 -13.62 -15.92
CA TYR A 179 11.67 -14.17 -14.62
C TYR A 179 12.01 -15.66 -14.71
N ASN A 180 11.16 -16.49 -15.31
CA ASN A 180 11.38 -17.94 -15.40
C ASN A 180 12.65 -18.32 -16.20
N THR A 181 13.12 -17.44 -17.09
CA THR A 181 14.36 -17.66 -17.86
C THR A 181 15.62 -17.16 -17.13
N HIS A 182 15.47 -16.35 -16.08
CA HIS A 182 16.58 -15.92 -15.24
C HIS A 182 17.00 -17.05 -14.29
N LYS A 183 18.31 -17.27 -14.17
CA LYS A 183 18.86 -18.33 -13.31
C LYS A 183 18.99 -17.91 -11.84
N GLU A 184 19.10 -16.61 -11.61
CA GLU A 184 19.26 -16.05 -10.27
C GLU A 184 17.91 -15.94 -9.57
N LYS A 185 17.90 -16.25 -8.28
CA LYS A 185 16.71 -16.07 -7.44
C LYS A 185 16.60 -14.60 -7.06
N TRP A 186 15.41 -14.03 -7.26
CA TRP A 186 15.15 -12.68 -6.81
C TRP A 186 14.69 -12.67 -5.36
N SER A 187 15.14 -11.68 -4.61
CA SER A 187 14.51 -11.22 -3.39
C SER A 187 13.18 -10.53 -3.69
N ILE A 188 12.34 -10.39 -2.66
CA ILE A 188 11.07 -9.66 -2.77
C ILE A 188 11.29 -8.19 -3.15
N ASN A 189 12.40 -7.58 -2.71
CA ASN A 189 12.74 -6.19 -3.03
C ASN A 189 13.16 -6.01 -4.49
N GLU A 190 13.92 -6.96 -5.03
CA GLU A 190 14.26 -6.99 -6.46
C GLU A 190 13.01 -7.21 -7.29
N LEU A 191 12.17 -8.19 -6.94
CA LEU A 191 10.89 -8.42 -7.60
C LEU A 191 10.02 -7.16 -7.62
N LEU A 192 9.88 -6.47 -6.49
CA LEU A 192 9.14 -5.22 -6.39
C LEU A 192 9.67 -4.16 -7.36
N THR A 193 10.99 -3.96 -7.38
CA THR A 193 11.63 -2.97 -8.25
C THR A 193 11.36 -3.28 -9.73
N MET A 194 11.51 -4.55 -10.12
CA MET A 194 11.29 -5.01 -11.49
C MET A 194 9.82 -4.94 -11.89
N CYS A 195 8.89 -5.26 -10.98
CA CYS A 195 7.46 -5.14 -11.21
C CYS A 195 7.00 -3.69 -11.44
N VAL A 196 7.55 -2.73 -10.69
CA VAL A 196 7.23 -1.30 -10.86
C VAL A 196 7.74 -0.78 -12.21
N GLN A 197 8.94 -1.18 -12.62
CA GLN A 197 9.45 -0.82 -13.96
C GLN A 197 8.58 -1.42 -15.08
N GLU A 198 8.11 -2.66 -14.91
CA GLU A 198 7.21 -3.29 -15.87
C GLU A 198 5.83 -2.63 -15.90
N GLU A 199 5.30 -2.21 -14.74
CA GLU A 199 4.08 -1.41 -14.65
C GLU A 199 4.19 -0.13 -15.49
N GLU A 200 5.26 0.65 -15.30
CA GLU A 200 5.51 1.88 -16.07
C GLU A 200 5.56 1.61 -17.58
N ARG A 201 6.26 0.55 -17.99
CA ARG A 201 6.34 0.12 -19.40
C ARG A 201 4.96 -0.23 -19.96
N LEU A 202 4.15 -0.98 -19.21
CA LEU A 202 2.81 -1.38 -19.60
C LEU A 202 1.85 -0.18 -19.67
N MET A 203 1.97 0.82 -18.79
CA MET A 203 1.19 2.06 -18.88
C MET A 203 1.47 2.83 -20.17
N MET A 204 2.75 2.89 -20.59
CA MET A 204 3.12 3.58 -21.83
C MET A 204 2.49 2.88 -23.04
N GLU A 205 2.51 1.55 -23.09
CA GLU A 205 1.88 0.79 -24.17
C GLU A 205 0.35 0.93 -24.18
N GLU A 206 -0.30 0.99 -23.01
CA GLU A 206 -1.76 1.18 -22.93
C GLU A 206 -2.16 2.58 -23.43
N GLY A 207 -1.39 3.61 -23.06
CA GLY A 207 -1.58 4.98 -23.57
C GLY A 207 -1.39 5.10 -25.08
N GLU A 208 -0.41 4.39 -25.65
CA GLU A 208 -0.20 4.32 -27.11
C GLU A 208 -1.37 3.64 -27.84
N ARG A 209 -1.97 2.58 -27.26
CA ARG A 209 -3.14 1.90 -27.83
C ARG A 209 -4.39 2.78 -27.85
N VAL A 210 -4.60 3.59 -26.81
CA VAL A 210 -5.73 4.55 -26.77
C VAL A 210 -5.54 5.62 -27.85
N ASN A 211 -4.33 6.12 -28.05
CA ASN A 211 -4.06 7.11 -29.09
C ASN A 211 -4.23 6.57 -30.52
N LEU A 212 -3.87 5.30 -30.76
CA LEU A 212 -4.09 4.65 -32.06
C LEU A 212 -5.58 4.45 -32.36
N THR A 213 -6.39 4.08 -31.36
CA THR A 213 -7.84 3.90 -31.55
C THR A 213 -8.60 5.22 -31.74
N VAL A 214 -8.11 6.34 -31.19
CA VAL A 214 -8.65 7.68 -31.46
C VAL A 214 -8.29 8.17 -32.87
N HIS A 215 -7.12 7.78 -33.39
CA HIS A 215 -6.68 8.17 -34.74
C HIS A 215 -7.29 7.33 -35.89
N GLU A 216 -7.93 6.19 -35.61
CA GLU A 216 -8.58 5.37 -36.66
C GLU A 216 -10.00 5.82 -37.04
N LYS A 217 -10.57 6.84 -36.37
CA LYS A 217 -11.87 7.46 -36.74
C LYS A 217 -11.72 8.87 -37.31
N LYS A 218 -10.89 9.07 -38.34
CA LYS A 218 -11.11 10.15 -39.32
C LYS A 218 -10.77 9.69 -40.74
N ARG A 219 -11.73 9.04 -41.38
CA ARG A 219 -11.93 9.12 -42.83
C ARG A 219 -13.00 10.18 -43.10
N LYS A 220 -12.77 10.97 -44.18
CA LYS A 220 -13.57 12.07 -44.76
C LYS A 220 -13.34 13.45 -44.13
N ASP A 221 -13.14 14.56 -44.85
CA ASP A 221 -13.22 14.89 -46.28
C ASP A 221 -12.30 16.07 -46.62
N HIS A 222 -12.00 16.24 -47.90
CA HIS A 222 -11.32 17.41 -48.48
C HIS A 222 -12.05 18.73 -48.19
N ALA A 223 -11.36 19.73 -47.65
CA ALA A 223 -11.61 21.15 -47.96
C ALA A 223 -10.40 22.04 -47.60
N LYS A 224 -10.04 22.91 -48.55
CA LYS A 224 -8.99 23.95 -48.47
C LYS A 224 -9.27 24.96 -47.36
N GLY A 225 -8.21 25.42 -46.68
CA GLY A 225 -8.24 26.64 -45.86
C GLY A 225 -6.85 27.03 -45.37
N LYS A 226 -6.33 28.16 -45.88
CA LYS A 226 -5.05 28.79 -45.52
C LYS A 226 -5.07 29.30 -44.08
N GLY A 227 -3.95 29.17 -43.36
CA GLY A 227 -3.70 29.87 -42.10
C GLY A 227 -2.40 29.42 -41.45
N SER A 228 -1.35 30.23 -41.57
CA SER A 228 0.04 29.98 -41.15
C SER A 228 0.39 30.78 -39.89
N ILE A 229 0.89 30.13 -38.83
CA ILE A 229 1.69 30.71 -37.71
C ILE A 229 2.71 29.64 -37.23
N PRO A 230 3.97 30.00 -36.82
CA PRO A 230 5.19 29.21 -37.03
C PRO A 230 5.62 28.25 -35.89
N PRO A 231 6.59 27.33 -36.13
CA PRO A 231 6.94 26.26 -35.21
C PRO A 231 7.99 26.67 -34.16
N GLN A 232 7.75 26.36 -32.88
CA GLN A 232 8.77 26.42 -31.85
C GLN A 232 9.60 25.11 -31.80
N ALA A 233 10.90 25.29 -32.02
CA ALA A 233 12.06 24.50 -31.59
C ALA A 233 11.90 22.97 -31.47
N VAL A 234 12.25 22.28 -32.57
CA VAL A 234 12.58 20.84 -32.56
C VAL A 234 13.91 20.64 -31.82
N ILE A 235 13.85 20.11 -30.60
CA ILE A 235 15.00 19.45 -29.97
C ILE A 235 15.27 18.19 -30.80
N LYS A 236 16.29 18.24 -31.67
CA LYS A 236 16.80 17.07 -32.39
C LYS A 236 17.39 16.08 -31.39
N LYS A 237 16.58 15.16 -30.86
CA LYS A 237 17.08 13.91 -30.28
C LYS A 237 17.72 13.13 -31.44
N GLU A 238 19.04 13.09 -31.47
CA GLU A 238 19.79 12.28 -32.43
C GLU A 238 19.32 10.83 -32.34
N SER A 239 18.58 10.37 -33.36
CA SER A 239 18.09 9.00 -33.44
C SER A 239 19.26 8.03 -33.60
N LYS A 240 19.55 7.26 -32.54
CA LYS A 240 20.52 6.17 -32.55
C LYS A 240 19.84 4.88 -32.98
N CYS A 241 20.41 4.18 -33.95
CA CYS A 241 19.92 2.90 -34.41
C CYS A 241 20.08 1.83 -33.31
N PHE A 242 18.97 1.24 -32.86
CA PHE A 242 18.98 0.19 -31.83
C PHE A 242 19.64 -1.13 -32.27
N PHE A 243 19.90 -1.33 -33.57
CA PHE A 243 20.59 -2.52 -34.08
C PHE A 243 22.10 -2.32 -34.19
N CYS A 244 22.55 -1.31 -34.94
CA CYS A 244 23.97 -1.08 -35.17
C CYS A 244 24.62 -0.04 -34.24
N LYS A 245 23.84 0.60 -33.36
CA LYS A 245 24.25 1.65 -32.42
C LYS A 245 24.84 2.92 -33.07
N LYS A 246 24.75 3.10 -34.40
CA LYS A 246 25.16 4.34 -35.10
C LYS A 246 24.03 5.39 -35.08
N LYS A 247 24.40 6.67 -35.00
CA LYS A 247 23.48 7.82 -35.08
C LYS A 247 23.06 8.08 -36.53
N GLY A 248 21.93 8.79 -36.71
CA GLY A 248 21.48 9.30 -38.02
C GLY A 248 20.50 8.40 -38.79
N HIS A 249 20.06 7.27 -38.23
CA HIS A 249 19.00 6.44 -38.80
C HIS A 249 18.31 5.58 -37.72
N MET A 250 17.06 5.19 -37.96
CA MET A 250 16.32 4.27 -37.07
C MET A 250 16.53 2.81 -37.48
N LYS A 251 16.20 1.85 -36.60
CA LYS A 251 16.37 0.39 -36.86
C LYS A 251 15.76 -0.05 -38.21
N LYS A 252 14.61 0.53 -38.59
CA LYS A 252 13.91 0.25 -39.87
C LYS A 252 14.72 0.61 -41.12
N GLU A 253 15.62 1.59 -41.00
CA GLU A 253 16.44 2.12 -42.10
C GLU A 253 17.88 1.57 -42.06
N CYS A 254 18.20 0.76 -41.04
CA CYS A 254 19.54 0.22 -40.88
C CYS A 254 19.85 -0.83 -41.95
N SER A 255 20.82 -0.55 -42.83
CA SER A 255 21.30 -1.49 -43.85
C SER A 255 21.73 -2.83 -43.25
N LYS A 256 22.45 -2.81 -42.11
CA LYS A 256 22.83 -4.04 -41.40
C LYS A 256 21.63 -4.84 -40.88
N PHE A 257 20.56 -4.17 -40.45
CA PHE A 257 19.33 -4.84 -40.00
C PHE A 257 18.58 -5.46 -41.18
N LYS A 258 18.51 -4.76 -42.32
CA LYS A 258 17.90 -5.30 -43.55
C LYS A 258 18.65 -6.53 -44.07
N SER A 259 19.98 -6.48 -44.15
CA SER A 259 20.78 -7.66 -44.56
C SER A 259 20.71 -8.80 -43.54
N TRP A 260 20.53 -8.50 -42.24
CA TRP A 260 20.29 -9.52 -41.22
C TRP A 260 18.92 -10.19 -41.37
N LEU A 261 17.87 -9.44 -41.74
CA LEU A 261 16.54 -9.98 -42.04
C LEU A 261 16.56 -10.89 -43.28
N GLU A 262 17.28 -10.49 -44.33
CA GLU A 262 17.46 -11.29 -45.55
C GLU A 262 18.18 -12.63 -45.26
N LYS A 263 19.25 -12.59 -44.45
CA LYS A 263 19.96 -13.81 -44.00
C LYS A 263 19.14 -14.73 -43.09
N LYS A 264 18.13 -14.19 -42.41
CA LYS A 264 17.24 -14.94 -41.50
C LYS A 264 15.93 -15.39 -42.16
N GLY A 265 15.76 -15.13 -43.46
CA GLY A 265 14.57 -15.55 -44.21
C GLY A 265 13.33 -14.67 -44.02
N TYR A 266 13.47 -13.47 -43.46
CA TYR A 266 12.36 -12.53 -43.20
C TYR A 266 12.25 -11.41 -44.26
N GLY A 267 12.84 -11.59 -45.45
CA GLY A 267 12.72 -10.63 -46.55
C GLY A 267 11.31 -10.65 -47.16
N LYS A 268 10.65 -9.48 -47.27
CA LYS A 268 9.43 -9.35 -48.08
C LYS A 268 9.72 -9.71 -49.54
N PRO A 269 8.83 -10.44 -50.26
CA PRO A 269 8.94 -10.60 -51.70
C PRO A 269 8.88 -9.23 -52.40
N LYS A 270 9.74 -9.02 -53.39
CA LYS A 270 9.63 -7.87 -54.30
C LYS A 270 8.41 -8.06 -55.20
N GLU A 271 7.42 -7.18 -55.10
CA GLU A 271 6.45 -6.99 -56.16
C GLU A 271 7.19 -6.48 -57.40
N THR A 272 7.23 -7.30 -58.43
CA THR A 272 7.62 -6.91 -59.78
C THR A 272 6.43 -6.22 -60.43
N SER A 273 6.49 -4.90 -60.62
CA SER A 273 5.61 -4.23 -61.59
C SER A 273 6.20 -4.44 -62.98
N GLY A 274 5.65 -5.42 -63.71
CA GLY A 274 5.87 -5.56 -65.14
C GLY A 274 5.03 -4.55 -65.91
N LYS A 275 5.68 -3.93 -66.91
CA LYS A 275 5.19 -3.24 -68.12
C LYS A 275 4.01 -2.28 -68.00
#